data_AF-A0A7G8E2V9-F1
#
_entry.id   AF-A0A7G8E2V9-F1
#
_cell.length_a   1.000
_cell.length_b   1.000
_cell.length_c   1.000
_cell.angle_alpha   90.00
_cell.angle_beta   90.00
_cell.angle_gamma   90.00
#
_symmetry.space_group_name_H-M   'P 1'
#
loop_
_entity.id
_entity.type
_entity.pdbx_description
1 polymer ?
#
loop_
_entity_poly.entity_id
_entity_poly.type
_entity_poly.pdbx_seq_one_letter_code
_entity_poly.pdbx_strand_id
1 'polypeptide(L)' 'MDLQPGDVVKVLESAALGWVRARVIRVKSGGRVVVQSDQGREFTARGNQVRLIEPAGFRP' A
#
# COMPACT_ATOMS: atom_id res chain seq x y z
N MET A 1 -4.04 -12.20 -0.19
CA MET A 1 -4.20 -10.94 0.53
C MET A 1 -5.13 -10.08 -0.29
N ASP A 2 -6.35 -9.92 0.21
CA ASP A 2 -7.40 -9.13 -0.40
C ASP A 2 -7.25 -7.68 0.05
N LEU A 3 -6.25 -6.99 -0.51
CA LEU A 3 -6.10 -5.55 -0.30
C LEU A 3 -7.25 -4.82 -0.97
N GLN A 4 -7.69 -3.72 -0.38
CA GLN A 4 -8.78 -2.88 -0.87
C GLN A 4 -8.39 -1.40 -0.86
N PRO A 5 -8.97 -0.59 -1.77
CA PRO A 5 -8.84 0.86 -1.69
C PRO A 5 -9.26 1.38 -0.30
N GLY A 6 -8.40 2.19 0.32
CA GLY A 6 -8.57 2.71 1.67
C GLY A 6 -7.71 2.03 2.74
N ASP A 7 -7.19 0.83 2.47
CA ASP A 7 -6.28 0.14 3.39
C ASP A 7 -5.02 0.98 3.65
N VAL A 8 -4.57 0.99 4.90
CA VAL A 8 -3.27 1.54 5.28
C VAL A 8 -2.28 0.39 5.35
N VAL A 9 -1.19 0.53 4.60
CA VAL A 9 -0.18 -0.50 4.42
C VAL A 9 1.21 0.06 4.68
N LYS A 10 2.16 -0.80 5.01
CA LYS A 10 3.57 -0.51 4.79
C LYS A 10 4.00 -1.14 3.49
N VAL A 11 4.75 -0.37 2.71
CA VAL A 11 5.21 -0.78 1.39
C VAL A 11 6.71 -0.54 1.27
N LEU A 12 7.40 -1.47 0.62
CA LEU A 12 8.80 -1.30 0.29
C LEU A 12 8.92 -0.43 -0.97
N GLU A 13 9.13 0.88 -0.80
CA GLU A 13 9.18 1.87 -1.90
C GLU A 13 10.45 1.69 -2.75
N SER A 14 11.59 1.53 -2.10
CA SER A 14 12.88 1.28 -2.74
C SER A 14 13.87 0.69 -1.73
N ALA A 15 14.93 0.04 -2.21
CA ALA A 15 16.02 -0.43 -1.35
C ALA A 15 16.65 0.71 -0.52
N ALA A 16 16.61 1.94 -1.02
CA ALA A 16 17.15 3.11 -0.34
C ALA A 16 16.22 3.72 0.73
N LEU A 17 14.89 3.59 0.57
CA LEU A 17 13.90 4.21 1.45
C LEU A 17 13.30 3.22 2.46
N GLY A 18 13.41 1.92 2.19
CA GLY A 18 12.88 0.89 3.07
C GLY A 18 11.35 0.85 3.10
N TRP A 19 10.80 0.48 4.25
CA TRP A 19 9.35 0.37 4.45
C TRP A 19 8.75 1.72 4.80
N VAL A 20 7.84 2.19 3.96
CA VAL A 20 7.11 3.45 4.16
C VAL A 20 5.63 3.19 4.37
N ARG A 21 4.94 4.05 5.12
CA ARG A 21 3.48 4.01 5.27
C ARG A 21 2.82 4.59 4.01
N ALA A 22 1.79 3.92 3.53
CA ALA A 22 1.03 4.33 2.37
C ALA A 22 -0.42 3.87 2.46
N ARG A 23 -1.30 4.52 1.71
CA ARG A 23 -2.70 4.14 1.55
C ARG A 23 -2.92 3.49 0.19
N VAL A 24 -3.63 2.37 0.16
CA VAL A 24 -4.06 1.74 -1.09
C VAL A 24 -5.11 2.63 -1.76
N ILE A 25 -4.87 2.99 -3.01
CA ILE A 25 -5.79 3.80 -3.82
C ILE A 25 -6.43 2.97 -4.93
N ARG A 26 -5.76 1.92 -5.39
CA ARG A 26 -6.31 1.00 -6.40
C ARG A 26 -5.64 -0.37 -6.34
N VAL A 27 -6.42 -1.43 -6.51
CA VAL A 27 -5.90 -2.78 -6.74
C VAL A 27 -6.12 -3.15 -8.21
N LYS A 28 -5.06 -3.58 -8.88
CA LYS A 28 -5.09 -3.98 -10.30
C LYS A 28 -5.08 -5.51 -10.39
N SER A 29 -5.58 -6.02 -11.52
CA SER A 29 -5.43 -7.43 -11.88
C SER A 29 -3.94 -7.82 -11.92
N GLY A 30 -3.64 -9.06 -11.51
CA GLY A 30 -2.26 -9.57 -11.43
C GLY A 30 -1.48 -9.18 -10.18
N GLY A 31 -2.15 -8.82 -9.09
CA GLY A 31 -1.52 -8.60 -7.77
C GLY A 31 -0.66 -7.33 -7.66
N ARG A 32 -0.91 -6.35 -8.55
CA ARG A 32 -0.30 -5.02 -8.49
C ARG A 32 -1.22 -4.08 -7.72
N VAL A 33 -0.62 -3.28 -6.85
CA VAL A 33 -1.34 -2.36 -5.96
C VAL A 33 -0.78 -0.97 -6.19
N VAL A 34 -1.66 -0.01 -6.45
CA VAL A 34 -1.30 1.40 -6.46
C VAL A 34 -1.51 1.93 -5.05
N VAL A 35 -0.49 2.58 -4.53
CA VAL A 35 -0.48 3.15 -3.20
C VAL A 35 -0.02 4.60 -3.26
N GLN A 36 -0.52 5.42 -2.35
CA GLN A 36 -0.06 6.78 -2.11
C GLN A 36 0.61 6.85 -0.74
N SER A 37 1.87 7.24 -0.70
CA SER A 37 2.59 7.49 0.56
C SER A 37 2.02 8.71 1.29
N ASP A 38 2.31 8.82 2.58
CA ASP A 38 1.93 10.00 3.38
C ASP A 38 2.58 11.30 2.86
N GLN A 39 3.64 11.20 2.05
CA GLN A 39 4.28 12.33 1.35
C GLN A 39 3.57 12.72 0.05
N GLY A 40 2.43 12.09 -0.27
CA GLY A 40 1.64 12.35 -1.48
C GLY A 40 2.16 11.67 -2.75
N ARG A 41 3.27 10.93 -2.68
CA ARG A 41 3.80 10.20 -3.85
C ARG A 41 3.01 8.93 -4.12
N GLU A 42 2.64 8.73 -5.38
CA GLU A 42 1.99 7.51 -5.85
C GLU A 42 2.97 6.56 -6.53
N PHE A 43 2.85 5.26 -6.25
CA PHE A 43 3.63 4.24 -6.94
C PHE A 43 2.91 2.89 -6.96
N THR A 44 3.39 2.00 -7.83
CA THR A 44 2.85 0.64 -7.96
C THR A 44 3.77 -0.36 -7.26
N ALA A 45 3.22 -1.11 -6.30
CA ALA A 45 3.90 -2.18 -5.59
C ALA A 45 3.31 -3.54 -5.94
N ARG A 46 4.09 -4.59 -5.74
CA ARG A 46 3.63 -5.98 -5.82
C ARG A 46 3.16 -6.47 -4.46
N GLY A 47 2.28 -7.46 -4.42
CA GLY A 47 1.77 -8.02 -3.16
C GLY A 47 2.83 -8.42 -2.14
N ASN A 48 4.00 -8.93 -2.56
CA ASN A 48 5.09 -9.30 -1.65
C ASN A 48 5.85 -8.10 -1.05
N GLN A 49 5.68 -6.90 -1.64
CA GLN A 49 6.26 -5.65 -1.14
C GLN A 49 5.30 -4.89 -0.24
N VAL A 50 4.07 -5.39 -0.03
CA VAL A 50 3.02 -4.72 0.73
C VAL A 50 2.69 -5.56 1.96
N ARG A 51 2.54 -4.91 3.11
CA ARG A 51 2.00 -5.54 4.32
C ARG A 51 0.92 -4.65 4.90
N LEU A 52 -0.24 -5.23 5.17
CA LEU A 52 -1.36 -4.54 5.79
C LEU A 52 -0.98 -4.05 7.20
N ILE A 53 -1.35 -2.81 7.51
CA ILE A 53 -1.29 -2.24 8.86
C ILE A 53 -2.71 -2.11 9.40
N GLU A 54 -3.58 -1.42 8.66
CA GLU A 54 -4.96 -1.15 9.06
C GLU A 54 -5.89 -1.36 7.85
N PRO A 55 -6.99 -2.12 7.99
CA PRO A 55 -7.95 -2.27 6.91
C PRO A 55 -8.76 -0.99 6.68
N ALA A 56 -9.27 -0.83 5.47
CA ALA A 56 -10.18 0.24 5.10
C ALA A 56 -11.39 0.28 6.04
N GLY A 57 -11.70 1.47 6.56
CA GLY A 57 -12.85 1.66 7.45
C GLY A 57 -12.63 1.20 8.90
N PHE A 58 -11.40 0.82 9.28
CA PHE A 58 -11.07 0.62 10.70
C PHE A 58 -11.36 1.90 11.50
N ARG A 59 -12.26 1.78 12.47
CA ARG A 59 -12.49 2.80 13.50
C ARG A 59 -12.00 2.22 14.84
N PRO A 60 -11.18 2.97 15.61
CA PRO A 60 -10.64 2.50 16.88
C PRO A 60 -11.71 2.27 17.94
#